data_AF-A0A2E0YLN5-F1
#
_entry.id   AF-A0A2E0YLN5-F1
#
_cell.length_a   1.000
_cell.length_b   1.000
_cell.length_c   1.000
_cell.angle_alpha   90.00
_cell.angle_beta   90.00
_cell.angle_gamma   90.00
#
_symmetry.space_group_name_H-M   'P 1'
#
loop_
_entity.id
_entity.type
_entity.pdbx_description
1 polymer ?
#
loop_
_entity_poly.entity_id
_entity_poly.type
_entity_poly.pdbx_seq_one_letter_code
_entity_poly.pdbx_strand_id
1 'polypeptide(L)'
;MPMRNITLCIFLFFCCTFSFGQNNAYAECPLQNDNEVWIQSFKKATSDEERLELIVEKIQRDASFVQENSETADASENVTLAKDNAHDCQCAIRFGLVYSNKKRGLVLDLNKYPYLEEVVLDLTLAHIEAIDFNEFQDKKLYRYGSELRSGVTIFSDDKDLRKKIRKTLRSER
;
A
#
# COMPACT_ATOMS: atom_id res chain seq x y z
N MET A 1 30.69 49.23 -40.72
CA MET A 1 30.61 48.93 -39.27
C MET A 1 29.78 50.04 -38.63
N PRO A 2 28.60 49.72 -38.07
CA PRO A 2 28.56 49.28 -36.68
C PRO A 2 27.67 48.04 -36.48
N MET A 3 28.29 46.98 -35.97
CA MET A 3 27.61 45.83 -35.38
C MET A 3 27.05 46.25 -34.01
N ARG A 4 25.90 46.94 -33.98
CA ARG A 4 25.28 47.41 -32.72
C ARG A 4 23.84 46.93 -32.49
N ASN A 5 23.34 46.01 -33.32
CA ASN A 5 21.96 45.52 -33.23
C ASN A 5 21.84 44.01 -33.03
N ILE A 6 22.94 43.24 -33.07
CA ILE A 6 22.89 41.77 -32.92
C ILE A 6 22.92 41.36 -31.44
N THR A 7 23.56 42.16 -30.58
CA THR A 7 23.69 41.87 -29.14
C THR A 7 22.35 41.97 -28.39
N LEU A 8 21.39 42.74 -28.90
CA LEU A 8 20.08 42.92 -28.26
C LEU A 8 19.13 41.72 -28.48
N CYS A 9 19.29 40.99 -29.60
CA CYS A 9 18.43 39.85 -29.92
C CYS A 9 18.80 38.58 -29.14
N ILE A 10 20.08 38.44 -28.75
CA ILE A 10 20.55 37.29 -27.96
C ILE A 10 20.12 37.41 -26.49
N PHE A 11 19.99 38.64 -25.98
CA PHE A 11 19.56 38.87 -24.59
C PHE A 11 18.06 38.57 -24.37
N LEU A 12 17.22 38.78 -25.38
CA LEU A 12 15.79 38.47 -25.32
C LEU A 12 15.49 36.95 -25.43
N PHE A 13 16.39 36.18 -26.04
CA PHE A 13 16.23 34.72 -26.15
C PHE A 13 16.57 33.99 -24.83
N PHE A 14 17.31 34.62 -23.93
CA PHE A 14 17.69 34.05 -22.63
C PHE A 14 16.64 34.25 -21.52
N CYS A 15 15.63 35.11 -21.73
CA CYS A 15 14.60 35.38 -20.72
C CYS A 15 13.37 34.45 -20.79
N CYS A 16 13.24 33.60 -21.82
CA CYS A 16 12.08 32.71 -21.97
C CYS A 16 12.32 31.27 -21.48
N THR A 17 13.48 30.97 -20.87
CA THR A 17 13.76 29.65 -20.30
C THR A 17 13.34 29.53 -18.82
N PHE A 18 12.57 30.49 -18.30
CA PHE A 18 11.92 30.36 -17.00
C PHE A 18 10.80 29.31 -17.09
N SER A 19 11.20 28.09 -16.79
CA SER A 19 10.51 27.20 -15.86
C SER A 19 9.02 27.00 -16.13
N PHE A 20 8.70 26.18 -17.14
CA PHE A 20 7.59 25.25 -16.98
C PHE A 20 8.02 24.19 -15.97
N GLY A 21 7.97 24.55 -14.69
CA GLY A 21 7.80 23.56 -13.64
C GLY A 21 6.44 22.94 -13.90
N GLN A 22 6.41 21.81 -14.63
CA GLN A 22 5.27 20.92 -14.56
C GLN A 22 5.17 20.56 -13.07
N ASN A 23 4.20 21.17 -12.39
CA ASN A 23 3.82 20.74 -11.07
C ASN A 23 3.22 19.35 -11.32
N ASN A 24 4.09 18.34 -11.34
CA ASN A 24 3.70 16.95 -11.22
C ASN A 24 3.18 16.85 -9.80
N ALA A 25 1.95 17.33 -9.59
CA ALA A 25 1.14 16.93 -8.47
C ALA A 25 0.93 15.43 -8.68
N TYR A 26 1.94 14.64 -8.28
CA TYR A 26 1.71 13.28 -7.88
C TYR A 26 0.56 13.39 -6.90
N ALA A 27 -0.60 12.85 -7.26
CA ALA A 27 -1.75 12.82 -6.39
C ALA A 27 -1.25 12.29 -5.04
N GLU A 28 -1.25 13.15 -4.03
CA GLU A 28 -0.79 12.77 -2.69
C GLU A 28 -1.66 11.61 -2.24
N CYS A 29 -1.00 10.55 -1.79
CA CYS A 29 -1.74 9.38 -1.42
C CYS A 29 -2.46 9.61 -0.10
N PRO A 30 -3.80 9.49 -0.04
CA PRO A 30 -4.57 9.85 1.14
C PRO A 30 -4.19 9.00 2.36
N LEU A 31 -3.66 7.79 2.14
CA LEU A 31 -3.24 6.87 3.19
C LEU A 31 -1.81 7.12 3.70
N GLN A 32 -1.03 8.03 3.11
CA GLN A 32 0.39 8.16 3.43
C GLN A 32 0.64 8.49 4.90
N ASN A 33 0.02 9.55 5.42
CA ASN A 33 0.20 9.95 6.81
C ASN A 33 -0.30 8.87 7.79
N ASP A 34 -1.45 8.27 7.49
CA ASP A 34 -2.03 7.21 8.32
C ASP A 34 -1.16 5.95 8.33
N ASN A 35 -0.55 5.60 7.19
CA ASN A 35 0.39 4.50 7.07
C ASN A 35 1.69 4.78 7.82
N GLU A 36 2.22 6.00 7.76
CA GLU A 36 3.40 6.40 8.54
C GLU A 36 3.13 6.28 10.04
N VAL A 37 1.98 6.78 10.53
CA VAL A 37 1.59 6.65 11.94
C VAL A 37 1.43 5.18 12.33
N TRP A 38 0.74 4.37 11.50
CA TRP A 38 0.57 2.95 11.77
C TRP A 38 1.91 2.21 11.83
N ILE A 39 2.85 2.48 10.91
CA ILE A 39 4.19 1.88 10.91
C ILE A 39 4.95 2.22 12.19
N GLN A 40 4.85 3.46 12.67
CA GLN A 40 5.48 3.85 13.93
C GLN A 40 4.89 3.11 15.13
N SER A 41 3.56 2.94 15.17
CA SER A 41 2.89 2.15 16.21
C SER A 41 3.31 0.68 16.13
N PHE A 42 3.30 0.08 14.94
CA PHE A 42 3.69 -1.30 14.71
C PHE A 42 5.13 -1.60 15.16
N LYS A 43 6.06 -0.67 14.90
CA LYS A 43 7.46 -0.80 15.35
C LYS A 43 7.65 -0.66 16.85
N LYS A 44 6.80 0.14 17.50
CA LYS A 44 6.83 0.37 18.96
C LYS A 44 6.15 -0.75 19.74
N ALA A 45 5.30 -1.54 19.08
CA ALA A 45 4.62 -2.67 19.69
C ALA A 45 5.64 -3.63 20.32
N THR A 46 5.36 -4.01 21.56
CA THR A 46 6.29 -4.73 22.44
C THR A 46 6.08 -6.25 22.42
N SER A 47 4.96 -6.69 21.86
CA SER A 47 4.55 -8.09 21.78
C SER A 47 4.04 -8.44 20.38
N ASP A 48 4.09 -9.73 20.04
CA ASP A 48 3.54 -10.19 18.76
C ASP A 48 2.01 -10.22 18.80
N GLU A 49 1.39 -10.32 19.99
CA GLU A 49 -0.04 -10.10 20.22
C GLU A 49 -0.44 -8.70 19.73
N GLU A 50 0.21 -7.67 20.24
CA GLU A 50 -0.06 -6.26 19.91
C GLU A 50 0.20 -5.99 18.42
N ARG A 51 1.26 -6.56 17.85
CA ARG A 51 1.54 -6.47 16.41
C ARG A 51 0.43 -7.09 15.58
N LEU A 52 -0.08 -8.24 16.01
CA LEU A 52 -1.11 -8.95 15.29
C LEU A 52 -2.45 -8.21 15.32
N GLU A 53 -2.83 -7.66 16.49
CA GLU A 53 -3.99 -6.79 16.63
C GLU A 53 -3.90 -5.59 15.67
N LEU A 54 -2.76 -4.89 15.65
CA LEU A 54 -2.51 -3.78 14.74
C LEU A 54 -2.62 -4.17 13.26
N ILE A 55 -2.19 -5.39 12.90
CA ILE A 55 -2.31 -5.91 11.52
C ILE A 55 -3.78 -6.17 11.16
N VAL A 56 -4.50 -6.90 12.02
CA VAL A 56 -5.90 -7.25 11.77
C VAL A 56 -6.76 -5.99 11.65
N GLU A 57 -6.61 -5.05 12.58
CA GLU A 57 -7.32 -3.76 12.55
C GLU A 57 -7.00 -2.97 11.28
N LYS A 58 -5.75 -2.98 10.83
CA LYS A 58 -5.34 -2.25 9.62
C LYS A 58 -5.90 -2.86 8.35
N ILE A 59 -5.88 -4.19 8.22
CA ILE A 59 -6.48 -4.90 7.09
C ILE A 59 -7.98 -4.55 6.99
N GLN A 60 -8.70 -4.53 8.12
CA GLN A 60 -10.11 -4.18 8.16
C GLN A 60 -10.34 -2.70 7.83
N ARG A 61 -9.57 -1.78 8.42
CA ARG A 61 -9.69 -0.34 8.15
C ARG A 61 -9.44 0.01 6.69
N ASP A 62 -8.41 -0.58 6.09
CA ASP A 62 -8.07 -0.36 4.68
C ASP A 62 -9.16 -0.92 3.75
N ALA A 63 -9.91 -1.95 4.20
CA ALA A 63 -11.09 -2.44 3.50
C ALA A 63 -12.24 -1.42 3.54
N SER A 64 -12.60 -0.96 4.73
CA SER A 64 -13.69 0.03 4.91
C SER A 64 -13.40 1.34 4.21
N PHE A 65 -12.15 1.82 4.23
CA PHE A 65 -11.76 3.07 3.56
C PHE A 65 -12.07 3.05 2.06
N VAL A 66 -11.79 1.94 1.38
CA VAL A 66 -12.09 1.82 -0.06
C VAL A 66 -13.58 1.75 -0.30
N GLN A 67 -14.34 1.04 0.54
CA GLN A 67 -15.80 0.98 0.42
C GLN A 67 -16.44 2.38 0.56
N GLU A 68 -16.14 3.11 1.64
CA GLU A 68 -16.72 4.44 1.91
C GLU A 68 -16.38 5.47 0.82
N ASN A 69 -15.14 5.46 0.32
CA ASN A 69 -14.69 6.36 -0.74
C ASN A 69 -15.14 5.91 -2.15
N SER A 70 -15.58 4.65 -2.29
CA SER A 70 -16.16 4.14 -3.54
C SER A 70 -17.62 4.52 -3.72
N GLU A 71 -18.37 4.62 -2.62
CA GLU A 71 -19.80 5.00 -2.61
C GLU A 71 -20.00 6.52 -2.79
N THR A 72 -19.04 7.33 -2.34
CA THR A 72 -19.04 8.79 -2.58
C THR A 72 -18.60 9.19 -3.99
N ALA A 73 -17.95 8.29 -4.72
CA ALA A 73 -17.45 8.56 -6.07
C ALA A 73 -18.56 8.64 -7.13
N ASP A 74 -19.66 7.92 -6.93
CA ASP A 74 -20.81 7.94 -7.86
C ASP A 74 -21.58 9.27 -7.83
N ALA A 75 -21.30 10.16 -6.87
CA ALA A 75 -21.95 11.47 -6.73
C ALA A 75 -21.13 12.66 -7.27
N SER A 76 -19.84 12.49 -7.59
CA SER A 76 -19.02 13.59 -8.13
C SER A 76 -17.96 13.08 -9.10
N GLU A 77 -18.00 13.59 -10.34
CA GLU A 77 -17.14 13.24 -11.49
C GLU A 77 -15.61 13.35 -11.24
N ASN A 78 -15.17 13.82 -10.08
CA ASN A 78 -13.75 14.03 -9.75
C ASN A 78 -13.10 12.91 -8.90
N VAL A 79 -13.87 11.91 -8.43
CA VAL A 79 -13.40 10.88 -7.48
C VAL A 79 -12.98 9.58 -8.17
N THR A 80 -13.11 9.48 -9.50
CA THR A 80 -12.61 8.33 -10.28
C THR A 80 -11.10 8.11 -10.08
N LEU A 81 -10.36 9.16 -9.70
CA LEU A 81 -8.95 9.05 -9.29
C LEU A 81 -8.75 8.36 -7.94
N ALA A 82 -9.68 8.40 -6.98
CA ALA A 82 -9.46 7.81 -5.65
C ALA A 82 -9.58 6.28 -5.66
N LYS A 83 -10.50 5.73 -6.48
CA LYS A 83 -10.82 4.30 -6.50
C LYS A 83 -9.69 3.47 -7.11
N ASP A 84 -9.10 3.95 -8.21
CA ASP A 84 -7.94 3.30 -8.83
C ASP A 84 -6.63 3.66 -8.11
N ASN A 85 -6.49 4.86 -7.53
CA ASN A 85 -5.23 5.25 -6.91
C ASN A 85 -5.05 4.84 -5.45
N ALA A 86 -6.09 4.56 -4.65
CA ALA A 86 -5.89 4.22 -3.22
C ALA A 86 -5.26 2.84 -3.03
N HIS A 87 -5.71 1.85 -3.81
CA HIS A 87 -5.22 0.46 -3.74
C HIS A 87 -3.91 0.27 -4.53
N ASP A 88 -3.78 0.97 -5.67
CA ASP A 88 -2.54 1.03 -6.44
C ASP A 88 -1.57 2.13 -6.01
N CYS A 89 -1.88 2.82 -4.93
CA CYS A 89 -0.98 3.78 -4.34
C CYS A 89 0.33 3.11 -3.95
N GLN A 90 1.45 3.76 -4.28
CA GLN A 90 2.78 3.31 -3.87
C GLN A 90 2.97 3.34 -2.35
N CYS A 91 2.09 3.97 -1.56
CA CYS A 91 2.20 3.96 -0.10
C CYS A 91 1.35 2.88 0.60
N ALA A 92 0.52 2.12 -0.13
CA ALA A 92 -0.35 1.10 0.48
C ALA A 92 0.48 -0.03 1.12
N ILE A 93 0.11 -0.43 2.33
CA ILE A 93 0.78 -1.53 3.05
C ILE A 93 0.20 -2.86 2.57
N ARG A 94 1.07 -3.80 2.18
CA ARG A 94 0.64 -5.14 1.73
C ARG A 94 0.70 -6.15 2.86
N PHE A 95 -0.33 -6.98 2.96
CA PHE A 95 -0.40 -8.05 3.95
C PHE A 95 -0.39 -9.41 3.26
N GLY A 96 0.57 -10.26 3.63
CA GLY A 96 0.71 -11.61 3.10
C GLY A 96 0.64 -12.64 4.22
N LEU A 97 -0.04 -13.75 3.96
CA LEU A 97 -0.02 -14.95 4.79
C LEU A 97 0.73 -16.05 4.05
N VAL A 98 1.85 -16.47 4.60
CA VAL A 98 2.64 -17.60 4.12
C VAL A 98 2.34 -18.81 4.98
N TYR A 99 1.85 -19.87 4.36
CA TYR A 99 1.39 -21.07 5.06
C TYR A 99 1.85 -22.38 4.43
N SER A 100 1.61 -23.47 5.14
CA SER A 100 1.93 -24.83 4.68
C SER A 100 3.43 -25.07 4.52
N ASN A 101 4.18 -24.83 5.59
CA ASN A 101 5.64 -24.95 5.70
C ASN A 101 6.32 -23.99 4.74
N LYS A 102 5.81 -22.76 4.69
CA LYS A 102 6.32 -21.65 3.88
C LYS A 102 6.27 -21.88 2.36
N LYS A 103 5.40 -22.77 1.87
CA LYS A 103 5.28 -23.14 0.44
C LYS A 103 4.14 -22.44 -0.29
N ARG A 104 3.18 -21.85 0.42
CA ARG A 104 2.01 -21.19 -0.17
C ARG A 104 1.86 -19.79 0.40
N GLY A 105 1.48 -18.85 -0.45
CA GLY A 105 1.20 -17.48 -0.07
C GLY A 105 -0.26 -17.12 -0.38
N LEU A 106 -0.81 -16.22 0.41
CA LEU A 106 -2.11 -15.60 0.22
C LEU A 106 -1.95 -14.10 0.49
N VAL A 107 -2.52 -13.25 -0.37
CA VAL A 107 -2.59 -11.82 -0.10
C VAL A 107 -3.85 -11.55 0.70
N LEU A 108 -3.71 -10.94 1.87
CA LEU A 108 -4.80 -10.58 2.78
C LEU A 108 -5.30 -9.18 2.42
N ASP A 109 -6.11 -9.13 1.38
CA ASP A 109 -6.69 -7.90 0.83
C ASP A 109 -8.20 -8.11 0.75
N LEU A 110 -8.92 -7.58 1.73
CA LEU A 110 -10.37 -7.79 1.84
C LEU A 110 -11.15 -6.99 0.81
N ASN A 111 -10.56 -5.95 0.20
CA ASN A 111 -11.19 -5.25 -0.91
C ASN A 111 -11.24 -6.14 -2.16
N LYS A 112 -10.15 -6.86 -2.42
CA LYS A 112 -10.06 -7.75 -3.58
C LYS A 112 -10.64 -9.14 -3.31
N TYR A 113 -10.53 -9.62 -2.07
CA TYR A 113 -10.94 -10.95 -1.65
C TYR A 113 -11.76 -10.88 -0.34
N PRO A 114 -13.00 -10.35 -0.37
CA PRO A 114 -13.82 -10.18 0.84
C PRO A 114 -14.06 -11.49 1.61
N TYR A 115 -14.14 -12.61 0.89
CA TYR A 115 -14.30 -13.95 1.49
C TYR A 115 -13.17 -14.36 2.45
N LEU A 116 -12.05 -13.63 2.47
CA LEU A 116 -10.94 -13.85 3.40
C LEU A 116 -11.17 -13.24 4.80
N GLU A 117 -12.25 -12.51 5.03
CA GLU A 117 -12.53 -11.87 6.32
C GLU A 117 -12.46 -12.86 7.50
N GLU A 118 -13.11 -14.02 7.36
CA GLU A 118 -13.06 -15.07 8.39
C GLU A 118 -11.65 -15.63 8.61
N VAL A 119 -10.78 -15.59 7.60
CA VAL A 119 -9.39 -16.01 7.73
C VAL A 119 -8.60 -14.96 8.50
N VAL A 120 -8.83 -13.67 8.22
CA VAL A 120 -8.19 -12.54 8.91
C VAL A 120 -8.57 -12.52 10.38
N LEU A 121 -9.85 -12.72 10.71
CA LEU A 121 -10.34 -12.76 12.10
C LEU A 121 -9.79 -13.96 12.91
N ASP A 122 -9.41 -15.05 12.25
CA ASP A 122 -8.85 -16.24 12.90
C ASP A 122 -7.33 -16.16 13.11
N LEU A 123 -6.69 -15.08 12.65
CA LEU A 123 -5.29 -14.84 12.92
C LEU A 123 -5.11 -14.53 14.40
N THR A 124 -4.62 -15.52 15.14
CA THR A 124 -4.26 -15.42 16.55
C THR A 124 -2.84 -15.96 16.73
N LEU A 125 -2.19 -15.63 17.85
CA LEU A 125 -0.85 -16.17 18.12
C LEU A 125 -0.79 -17.69 18.26
N ALA A 126 -1.89 -18.34 18.62
CA ALA A 126 -1.96 -19.80 18.61
C ALA A 126 -1.75 -20.37 17.20
N HIS A 127 -2.03 -19.59 16.16
CA HIS A 127 -1.96 -20.02 14.78
C HIS A 127 -0.74 -19.46 14.03
N ILE A 128 0.08 -18.61 14.63
CA ILE A 128 1.14 -17.87 13.93
C ILE A 128 2.51 -18.25 14.48
N GLU A 129 3.47 -18.44 13.57
CA GLU A 129 4.87 -18.77 13.89
C GLU A 129 5.73 -17.51 13.98
N ALA A 130 5.53 -16.57 13.06
CA ALA A 130 6.35 -15.37 12.95
C ALA A 130 5.61 -14.26 12.18
N ILE A 131 6.04 -13.02 12.41
CA ILE A 131 5.59 -11.83 11.70
C ILE A 131 6.83 -11.09 11.22
N ASP A 132 6.99 -10.96 9.90
CA ASP A 132 8.04 -10.16 9.29
C ASP A 132 7.46 -8.87 8.75
N PHE A 133 8.13 -7.75 9.02
CA PHE A 133 7.78 -6.44 8.46
C PHE A 133 8.93 -5.90 7.61
N ASN A 134 8.59 -5.52 6.38
CA ASN A 134 9.47 -4.85 5.45
C ASN A 134 8.95 -3.42 5.25
N GLU A 135 9.65 -2.45 5.82
CA GLU A 135 9.36 -1.03 5.57
C GLU A 135 10.01 -0.57 4.28
N PHE A 136 9.23 0.09 3.43
CA PHE A 136 9.76 0.78 2.28
C PHE A 136 10.15 2.21 2.66
N GLN A 137 11.43 2.48 3.01
CA GLN A 137 12.08 3.80 2.83
C GLN A 137 13.61 3.74 2.61
N ASP A 138 14.04 4.52 1.61
CA ASP A 138 15.36 5.15 1.38
C ASP A 138 16.58 4.40 0.81
N LYS A 139 16.42 3.22 0.21
CA LYS A 139 17.39 2.76 -0.82
C LYS A 139 16.79 2.92 -2.22
N LYS A 140 16.51 4.18 -2.54
CA LYS A 140 16.42 4.66 -3.93
C LYS A 140 17.71 4.20 -4.61
N LEU A 141 17.66 3.25 -5.54
CA LEU A 141 18.50 3.31 -6.74
C LEU A 141 18.17 2.21 -7.76
N TYR A 142 17.73 1.00 -7.42
CA TYR A 142 17.58 -0.04 -8.47
C TYR A 142 16.63 -1.20 -8.14
N ARG A 143 15.31 -1.02 -7.94
CA ARG A 143 14.42 -2.21 -7.81
C ARG A 143 13.05 -2.03 -8.45
N TYR A 144 12.64 -3.03 -9.24
CA TYR A 144 11.42 -3.05 -10.06
C TYR A 144 10.18 -3.54 -9.26
N GLY A 145 9.08 -2.80 -9.37
CA GLY A 145 7.67 -3.27 -9.32
C GLY A 145 7.06 -3.71 -7.99
N SER A 146 7.73 -4.57 -7.21
CA SER A 146 7.17 -5.13 -5.96
C SER A 146 7.80 -4.58 -4.68
N GLU A 147 8.92 -3.87 -4.82
CA GLU A 147 9.73 -3.36 -3.71
C GLU A 147 9.53 -1.87 -3.43
N LEU A 148 8.42 -1.32 -3.94
CA LEU A 148 8.06 0.09 -3.80
C LEU A 148 7.05 0.35 -2.68
N ARG A 149 6.73 -0.66 -1.85
CA ARG A 149 5.68 -0.58 -0.83
C ARG A 149 6.11 -1.29 0.45
N SER A 150 5.68 -0.76 1.60
CA SER A 150 5.83 -1.46 2.88
C SER A 150 4.94 -2.70 2.90
N GLY A 151 5.33 -3.75 3.62
CA GLY A 151 4.53 -4.96 3.72
C GLY A 151 4.82 -5.80 4.95
N VAL A 152 3.82 -6.56 5.35
CA VAL A 152 3.87 -7.52 6.46
C VAL A 152 3.66 -8.92 5.90
N THR A 153 4.50 -9.86 6.31
CA THR A 153 4.34 -11.28 6.05
C THR A 153 4.10 -12.02 7.36
N ILE A 154 2.95 -12.65 7.48
CA ILE A 154 2.59 -13.54 8.59
C ILE A 154 2.93 -14.97 8.16
N PHE A 155 3.62 -15.70 9.01
CA PHE A 155 3.94 -17.11 8.79
C PHE A 155 3.11 -18.00 9.68
N SER A 156 2.52 -19.05 9.12
CA SER A 156 1.74 -20.03 9.86
C SER A 156 1.89 -21.44 9.30
N ASP A 157 2.26 -22.37 10.15
CA ASP A 157 2.21 -23.81 9.85
C ASP A 157 1.04 -24.52 10.51
N ASP A 158 0.14 -23.74 11.14
CA ASP A 158 -1.02 -24.26 11.84
C ASP A 158 -1.94 -25.04 10.89
N LYS A 159 -2.38 -26.20 11.37
CA LYS A 159 -3.15 -27.14 10.55
C LYS A 159 -4.59 -26.70 10.41
N ASP A 160 -5.16 -26.08 11.42
CA ASP A 160 -6.56 -25.70 11.46
C ASP A 160 -6.79 -24.44 10.63
N LEU A 161 -5.93 -23.43 10.75
CA LEU A 161 -5.91 -22.25 9.88
C LEU A 161 -5.73 -22.68 8.42
N ARG A 162 -4.78 -23.58 8.12
CA ARG A 162 -4.60 -24.12 6.77
C ARG A 162 -5.84 -24.84 6.24
N LYS A 163 -6.58 -25.55 7.09
CA LYS A 163 -7.82 -26.23 6.72
C LYS A 163 -8.92 -25.20 6.43
N LYS A 164 -9.02 -24.14 7.22
CA LYS A 164 -9.96 -23.03 7.02
C LYS A 164 -9.69 -22.32 5.70
N ILE A 165 -8.44 -21.90 5.45
CA ILE A 165 -8.01 -21.28 4.18
C ILE A 165 -8.42 -22.15 2.98
N ARG A 166 -8.16 -23.46 3.03
CA ARG A 166 -8.53 -24.37 1.94
C ARG A 166 -10.04 -24.49 1.74
N LYS A 167 -10.82 -24.43 2.82
CA LYS A 167 -12.29 -24.45 2.75
C LYS A 167 -12.78 -23.17 2.10
N THR A 168 -12.34 -22.01 2.59
CA THR A 168 -12.67 -20.69 2.07
C THR A 168 -12.33 -20.55 0.58
N LEU A 169 -11.14 -20.97 0.16
CA LEU A 169 -10.74 -20.92 -1.26
C LEU A 169 -11.49 -21.90 -2.17
N ARG A 170 -12.13 -22.93 -1.60
CA ARG A 170 -12.95 -23.88 -2.37
C ARG A 170 -14.38 -23.42 -2.53
N SER A 171 -14.93 -22.71 -1.54
CA SER A 171 -16.31 -22.18 -1.62
C SER A 171 -16.45 -21.04 -2.63
N GLU A 172 -15.34 -20.40 -3.01
CA GLU A 172 -15.29 -19.31 -4.00
C GLU A 172 -15.15 -19.80 -5.45
N ARG A 173 -14.84 -21.09 -5.68
CA ARG A 173 -14.76 -21.68 -7.02
C ARG A 173 -16.08 -22.33 -7.42
#